data_AF-A0A7S0VYR8-F1
#
_entry.id   AF-A0A7S0VYR8-F1
#
_cell.length_a   1.000
_cell.length_b   1.000
_cell.length_c   1.000
_cell.angle_alpha   90.00
_cell.angle_beta   90.00
_cell.angle_gamma   90.00
#
_symmetry.space_group_name_H-M   'P 1'
#
loop_
_entity.id
_entity.type
_entity.pdbx_description
1 polymer ?
#
loop_
_entity_poly.entity_id
_entity_poly.type
_entity_poly.pdbx_seq_one_letter_code
_entity_poly.pdbx_strand_id
1 'polypeptide(L)'
;GDGLASEEEGDAYQILYRLCKLSMKMDLLDSWVTPDEAMNLQSKMLSLELILTMLRHSGAVFRNSPRFISCIRQHLCLSLLKNAVSPSPRVFNASLQVFVTLIVHFKHHLKHEISVFFNTVFLRILDSQNSTFQQKAMVLQLLHKICQDPQTIVDIYVNYDCDLAHTDIFGKVVQQLCRVCGGTGGQQHAAGGITPDQELVIRTKGAEAMAAMVQGLEEWTKRVSAPKAPR
;
A
#
# COMPACT_ATOMS: atom_id res chain seq x y z
N GLY A 1 22.73 29.27 0.14
CA GLY A 1 21.75 28.47 0.89
C GLY A 1 20.80 27.81 -0.08
N ASP A 2 19.90 28.58 -0.69
CA ASP A 2 18.78 28.06 -1.48
C ASP A 2 19.14 27.39 -2.82
N GLY A 3 20.21 27.82 -3.50
CA GLY A 3 20.58 27.25 -4.80
C GLY A 3 21.03 25.78 -4.74
N LEU A 4 21.84 25.43 -3.74
CA LEU A 4 22.37 24.07 -3.56
C LEU A 4 21.25 23.08 -3.18
N ALA A 5 20.34 23.48 -2.28
CA ALA A 5 19.19 22.67 -1.91
C ALA A 5 18.27 22.39 -3.10
N SER A 6 18.08 23.37 -4.01
CA SER A 6 17.30 23.17 -5.23
C SER A 6 17.95 22.23 -6.24
N GLU A 7 19.28 22.15 -6.30
CA GLU A 7 20.01 21.20 -7.14
C GLU A 7 19.92 19.78 -6.58
N GLU A 8 20.15 19.60 -5.28
CA GLU A 8 20.01 18.32 -4.57
C GLU A 8 18.59 17.75 -4.69
N GLU A 9 17.56 18.59 -4.58
CA GLU A 9 16.16 18.19 -4.84
C GLU A 9 15.91 17.80 -6.30
N GLY A 10 16.60 18.45 -7.24
CA GLY A 10 16.56 18.11 -8.65
C GLY A 10 17.15 16.73 -8.94
N ASP A 11 18.29 16.42 -8.35
CA ASP A 11 18.97 15.13 -8.50
C ASP A 11 18.19 14.00 -7.86
N ALA A 12 17.70 14.19 -6.63
CA ALA A 12 16.84 13.23 -5.95
C ALA A 12 15.58 12.93 -6.76
N TYR A 13 14.95 13.97 -7.34
CA TYR A 13 13.83 13.78 -8.26
C TYR A 13 14.19 12.89 -9.45
N GLN A 14 15.33 13.15 -10.10
CA GLN A 14 15.75 12.37 -11.28
C GLN A 14 16.06 10.92 -10.92
N ILE A 15 16.71 10.68 -9.77
CA ILE A 15 16.99 9.34 -9.28
C ILE A 15 15.67 8.58 -9.03
N LEU A 16 14.75 9.17 -8.25
CA LEU A 16 13.46 8.53 -7.97
C LEU A 16 12.68 8.26 -9.26
N TYR A 17 12.62 9.24 -10.16
CA TYR A 17 11.95 9.11 -11.45
C TYR A 17 12.50 7.94 -12.28
N ARG A 18 13.82 7.84 -12.40
CA ARG A 18 14.47 6.75 -13.16
C ARG A 18 14.23 5.38 -12.52
N LEU A 19 14.31 5.28 -11.19
CA LEU A 19 13.98 4.05 -10.48
C LEU A 19 12.52 3.65 -10.68
N CYS A 20 11.58 4.62 -10.66
CA CYS A 20 10.18 4.36 -10.99
C CYS A 20 10.04 3.78 -12.41
N LYS A 21 10.74 4.34 -13.39
CA LYS A 21 10.73 3.83 -14.77
C LYS A 21 11.31 2.42 -14.89
N LEU A 22 12.43 2.13 -14.23
CA LEU A 22 13.03 0.80 -14.22
C LEU A 22 12.12 -0.24 -13.54
N SER A 23 11.50 0.13 -12.41
CA SER A 23 10.55 -0.74 -11.70
C SER A 23 9.25 -1.04 -12.49
N MET A 24 8.97 -0.30 -13.57
CA MET A 24 7.83 -0.52 -14.46
C MET A 24 8.21 -1.27 -15.75
N LYS A 25 9.49 -1.54 -15.99
CA LYS A 25 9.97 -2.06 -17.28
C LYS A 25 9.58 -3.54 -17.44
N MET A 26 8.37 -3.76 -17.91
CA MET A 26 7.84 -5.01 -18.45
C MET A 26 6.57 -4.61 -19.21
N ASP A 27 6.64 -4.65 -20.54
CA ASP A 27 5.54 -4.69 -21.54
C ASP A 27 6.08 -4.25 -22.92
N LEU A 28 7.14 -4.90 -23.41
CA LEU A 28 7.35 -5.04 -24.85
C LEU A 28 7.33 -6.54 -25.11
N LEU A 29 6.11 -7.05 -25.36
CA LEU A 29 5.88 -8.41 -25.82
C LEU A 29 6.53 -8.59 -27.18
N ASP A 30 7.48 -9.51 -27.29
CA ASP A 30 7.33 -10.74 -28.09
C ASP A 30 8.64 -11.54 -28.01
N SER A 31 8.52 -12.87 -28.01
CA SER A 31 9.58 -13.84 -28.30
C SER A 31 10.33 -14.44 -27.08
N TRP A 32 9.86 -15.62 -26.64
CA TRP A 32 10.52 -16.69 -25.84
C TRP A 32 11.14 -16.29 -24.49
N VAL A 33 11.11 -17.21 -23.51
CA VAL A 33 11.79 -17.01 -22.21
C VAL A 33 13.29 -16.93 -22.45
N THR A 34 13.83 -15.71 -22.53
CA THR A 34 15.26 -15.45 -22.65
C THR A 34 15.86 -15.12 -21.27
N PRO A 35 17.19 -15.24 -21.09
CA PRO A 35 17.91 -14.75 -19.91
C PRO A 35 17.58 -13.30 -19.50
N ASP A 36 16.99 -12.51 -20.40
CA ASP A 36 16.53 -11.15 -20.16
C ASP A 36 15.35 -11.07 -19.17
N GLU A 37 14.47 -12.08 -19.07
CA GLU A 37 13.34 -12.03 -18.12
C GLU A 37 13.81 -12.08 -16.66
N ALA A 38 14.77 -12.94 -16.36
CA ALA A 38 15.37 -13.02 -15.02
C ALA A 38 16.11 -11.73 -14.68
N MET A 39 16.88 -11.18 -15.62
CA MET A 39 17.56 -9.90 -15.46
C MET A 39 16.58 -8.73 -15.26
N ASN A 40 15.46 -8.72 -16.00
CA ASN A 40 14.41 -7.72 -15.87
C ASN A 40 13.72 -7.80 -14.49
N LEU A 41 13.41 -9.01 -14.01
CA LEU A 41 12.87 -9.20 -12.68
C LEU A 41 13.84 -8.73 -11.59
N GLN A 42 15.13 -9.04 -11.70
CA GLN A 42 16.16 -8.56 -10.76
C GLN A 42 16.27 -7.03 -10.80
N SER A 43 16.31 -6.42 -11.99
CA SER A 43 16.34 -4.96 -12.15
C SER A 43 15.11 -4.30 -11.51
N LYS A 44 13.93 -4.88 -11.69
CA LYS A 44 12.68 -4.41 -11.07
C LYS A 44 12.75 -4.52 -9.54
N MET A 45 13.18 -5.66 -9.00
CA MET A 45 13.32 -5.87 -7.56
C MET A 45 14.31 -4.88 -6.95
N LEU A 46 15.49 -4.75 -7.53
CA LEU A 46 16.50 -3.79 -7.08
C LEU A 46 15.97 -2.35 -7.12
N SER A 47 15.24 -1.99 -8.17
CA SER A 47 14.64 -0.65 -8.27
C SER A 47 13.65 -0.38 -7.15
N LEU A 48 12.77 -1.35 -6.81
CA LEU A 48 11.82 -1.22 -5.71
C LEU A 48 12.52 -1.15 -4.34
N GLU A 49 13.59 -1.90 -4.14
CA GLU A 49 14.41 -1.86 -2.91
C GLU A 49 15.13 -0.52 -2.73
N LEU A 50 15.68 0.05 -3.80
CA LEU A 50 16.31 1.37 -3.79
C LEU A 50 15.29 2.48 -3.53
N ILE A 51 14.10 2.40 -4.16
CA ILE A 51 12.98 3.32 -3.88
C ILE A 51 12.61 3.24 -2.39
N LEU A 52 12.43 2.03 -1.86
CA LEU A 52 12.08 1.83 -0.45
C LEU A 52 13.11 2.45 0.48
N THR A 53 14.40 2.24 0.18
CA THR A 53 15.52 2.79 0.94
C THR A 53 15.51 4.32 0.90
N MET A 54 15.30 4.91 -0.27
CA MET A 54 15.23 6.35 -0.45
C MET A 54 14.08 6.97 0.34
N LEU A 55 12.90 6.36 0.32
CA LEU A 55 11.74 6.88 1.07
C LEU A 55 11.95 6.81 2.58
N ARG A 56 12.52 5.72 3.10
CA ARG A 56 12.78 5.54 4.54
C ARG A 56 13.78 6.56 5.09
N HIS A 57 14.80 6.88 4.30
CA HIS A 57 15.86 7.81 4.71
C HIS A 57 15.64 9.25 4.21
N SER A 58 14.49 9.54 3.61
CA SER A 58 14.13 10.92 3.25
C SER A 58 13.99 11.77 4.52
N GLY A 59 14.78 12.85 4.61
CA GLY A 59 14.66 13.84 5.69
C GLY A 59 13.44 14.74 5.54
N ALA A 60 13.18 15.60 6.54
CA ALA A 60 12.01 16.49 6.54
C ALA A 60 11.95 17.41 5.32
N VAL A 61 13.10 17.86 4.80
CA VAL A 61 13.18 18.68 3.57
C VAL A 61 12.58 17.93 2.38
N PHE A 62 13.09 16.74 2.06
CA PHE A 62 12.57 15.94 0.95
C PHE A 62 11.10 15.52 1.14
N ARG A 63 10.69 15.20 2.37
CA ARG A 63 9.29 14.82 2.65
C ARG A 63 8.29 15.93 2.35
N ASN A 64 8.71 17.19 2.48
CA ASN A 64 7.88 18.36 2.21
C ASN A 64 8.19 19.05 0.86
N SER A 65 9.21 18.59 0.13
CA SER A 65 9.56 19.16 -1.18
C SER A 65 8.43 18.94 -2.19
N PRO A 66 7.83 19.99 -2.76
CA PRO A 66 6.75 19.87 -3.75
C PRO A 66 7.18 19.07 -4.98
N ARG A 67 8.44 19.21 -5.38
CA ARG A 67 9.01 18.48 -6.52
C ARG A 67 9.10 16.98 -6.23
N PHE A 68 9.58 16.62 -5.04
CA PHE A 68 9.66 15.22 -4.62
C PHE A 68 8.28 14.58 -4.48
N ILE A 69 7.34 15.28 -3.84
CA ILE A 69 5.95 14.85 -3.70
C ILE A 69 5.30 14.66 -5.08
N SER A 70 5.52 15.58 -6.02
CA SER A 70 5.01 15.45 -7.39
C SER A 70 5.57 14.19 -8.06
N CYS A 71 6.84 13.86 -7.84
CA CYS A 71 7.44 12.64 -8.36
C CYS A 71 6.74 11.38 -7.82
N ILE A 72 6.47 11.37 -6.51
CA ILE A 72 5.77 10.26 -5.86
C ILE A 72 4.37 10.08 -6.47
N ARG A 73 3.59 11.16 -6.54
CA ARG A 73 2.21 11.12 -7.07
C ARG A 73 2.17 10.65 -8.52
N GLN A 74 3.01 11.23 -9.38
CA GLN A 74 2.93 11.03 -10.82
C GLN A 74 3.61 9.74 -11.31
N HIS A 75 4.73 9.35 -10.68
CA HIS A 75 5.57 8.26 -11.19
C HIS A 75 5.59 7.07 -10.26
N LEU A 76 5.77 7.28 -8.95
CA LEU A 76 5.86 6.17 -8.02
C LEU A 76 4.52 5.48 -7.83
N CYS A 77 3.45 6.22 -7.59
CA CYS A 77 2.11 5.64 -7.45
C CYS A 77 1.69 4.88 -8.72
N LEU A 78 1.99 5.41 -9.91
CA LEU A 78 1.78 4.69 -11.16
C LEU A 78 2.61 3.40 -11.24
N SER A 79 3.88 3.43 -10.82
CA SER A 79 4.73 2.24 -10.78
C SER A 79 4.16 1.15 -9.89
N LEU A 80 3.74 1.52 -8.68
CA LEU A 80 3.14 0.58 -7.73
C LEU A 80 1.82 0.00 -8.25
N LEU A 81 0.98 0.79 -8.93
CA LEU A 81 -0.24 0.30 -9.57
C LEU A 81 0.07 -0.72 -10.69
N LYS A 82 1.06 -0.44 -11.54
CA LYS A 82 1.48 -1.41 -12.58
C LYS A 82 2.06 -2.69 -11.98
N ASN A 83 2.78 -2.57 -10.86
CA ASN A 83 3.35 -3.72 -10.18
C ASN A 83 2.30 -4.52 -9.37
N ALA A 84 1.14 -3.94 -9.06
CA ALA A 84 0.05 -4.60 -8.36
C ALA A 84 -0.55 -5.78 -9.16
N VAL A 85 -0.45 -5.74 -10.48
CA VAL A 85 -0.92 -6.81 -11.39
C VAL A 85 0.19 -7.74 -11.85
N SER A 86 1.39 -7.64 -11.27
CA SER A 86 2.51 -8.52 -11.63
C SER A 86 2.21 -9.97 -11.26
N PRO A 87 2.54 -10.95 -12.11
CA PRO A 87 2.40 -12.37 -11.78
C PRO A 87 3.41 -12.82 -10.71
N SER A 88 4.46 -12.03 -10.44
CA SER A 88 5.47 -12.35 -9.43
C SER A 88 5.02 -11.87 -8.04
N PRO A 89 4.79 -12.78 -7.08
CA PRO A 89 4.41 -12.38 -5.72
C PRO A 89 5.50 -11.57 -5.01
N ARG A 90 6.77 -11.73 -5.41
CA ARG A 90 7.90 -10.96 -4.88
C ARG A 90 7.79 -9.48 -5.23
N VAL A 91 7.44 -9.18 -6.48
CA VAL A 91 7.23 -7.81 -6.97
C VAL A 91 6.03 -7.18 -6.26
N PHE A 92 4.94 -7.93 -6.12
CA PHE A 92 3.76 -7.47 -5.41
C PHE A 92 4.10 -7.12 -3.95
N ASN A 93 4.75 -8.02 -3.22
CA ASN A 93 5.16 -7.78 -1.83
C ASN A 93 6.10 -6.57 -1.70
N ALA A 94 7.10 -6.44 -2.56
CA ALA A 94 8.00 -5.28 -2.56
C ALA A 94 7.23 -3.97 -2.77
N SER A 95 6.25 -3.98 -3.68
CA SER A 95 5.38 -2.82 -3.94
C SER A 95 4.52 -2.46 -2.72
N LEU A 96 3.99 -3.46 -2.00
CA LEU A 96 3.27 -3.22 -0.75
C LEU A 96 4.16 -2.59 0.33
N GLN A 97 5.43 -3.01 0.46
CA GLN A 97 6.37 -2.41 1.41
C GLN A 97 6.67 -0.94 1.10
N VAL A 98 6.79 -0.60 -0.19
CA VAL A 98 6.90 0.79 -0.64
C VAL A 98 5.63 1.56 -0.27
N PHE A 99 4.45 1.01 -0.55
CA PHE A 99 3.18 1.65 -0.22
C PHE A 99 3.01 1.91 1.29
N VAL A 100 3.35 0.95 2.15
CA VAL A 100 3.37 1.16 3.61
C VAL A 100 4.24 2.36 3.97
N THR A 101 5.43 2.46 3.37
CA THR A 101 6.36 3.55 3.65
C THR A 101 5.77 4.90 3.20
N LEU A 102 4.99 4.92 2.12
CA LEU A 102 4.24 6.11 1.70
C LEU A 102 3.15 6.50 2.72
N ILE A 103 2.43 5.53 3.29
CA ILE A 103 1.45 5.82 4.36
C ILE A 103 2.16 6.42 5.58
N VAL A 104 3.27 5.82 6.02
CA VAL A 104 3.98 6.25 7.24
C VAL A 104 4.57 7.66 7.09
N HIS A 105 5.13 8.01 5.94
CA HIS A 105 5.91 9.25 5.80
C HIS A 105 5.24 10.33 4.92
N PHE A 106 4.28 9.97 4.07
CA PHE A 106 3.76 10.86 3.03
C PHE A 106 2.21 10.94 2.99
N LYS A 107 1.47 10.28 3.88
CA LYS A 107 0.00 10.20 3.83
C LYS A 107 -0.72 11.55 3.68
N HIS A 108 -0.22 12.60 4.34
CA HIS A 108 -0.82 13.94 4.26
C HIS A 108 -0.75 14.54 2.85
N HIS A 109 0.19 14.09 2.03
CA HIS A 109 0.34 14.51 0.64
C HIS A 109 -0.33 13.57 -0.36
N LEU A 110 -0.85 12.40 0.04
CA LEU A 110 -1.23 11.34 -0.89
C LEU A 110 -2.71 10.92 -0.76
N LYS A 111 -3.59 11.83 -0.34
CA LYS A 111 -5.00 11.48 -0.07
C LYS A 111 -5.68 10.80 -1.28
N HIS A 112 -5.58 11.42 -2.46
CA HIS A 112 -6.18 10.88 -3.66
C HIS A 112 -5.57 9.52 -4.05
N GLU A 113 -4.24 9.42 -4.05
CA GLU A 113 -3.52 8.20 -4.43
C GLU A 113 -3.85 7.04 -3.48
N ILE A 114 -3.88 7.29 -2.16
CA ILE A 114 -4.27 6.30 -1.16
C ILE A 114 -5.68 5.78 -1.46
N SER A 115 -6.63 6.68 -1.76
CA SER A 115 -7.99 6.26 -2.13
C SER A 115 -8.01 5.34 -3.35
N VAL A 116 -7.23 5.67 -4.39
CA VAL A 116 -7.08 4.82 -5.56
C VAL A 116 -6.54 3.44 -5.19
N PHE A 117 -5.48 3.33 -4.37
CA PHE A 117 -4.92 2.03 -3.97
C PHE A 117 -5.92 1.17 -3.18
N PHE A 118 -6.62 1.74 -2.20
CA PHE A 118 -7.62 1.00 -1.44
C PHE A 118 -8.73 0.47 -2.36
N ASN A 119 -9.32 1.35 -3.18
CA ASN A 119 -10.46 0.96 -4.02
C ASN A 119 -10.08 0.05 -5.20
N THR A 120 -8.93 0.28 -5.83
CA THR A 120 -8.59 -0.40 -7.10
C THR A 120 -7.66 -1.60 -6.94
N VAL A 121 -6.95 -1.70 -5.82
CA VAL A 121 -6.00 -2.79 -5.55
C VAL A 121 -6.48 -3.61 -4.36
N PHE A 122 -6.49 -3.05 -3.16
CA PHE A 122 -6.66 -3.85 -1.94
C PHE A 122 -8.05 -4.45 -1.84
N LEU A 123 -9.10 -3.63 -1.95
CA LEU A 123 -10.48 -4.10 -1.87
C LEU A 123 -10.81 -5.03 -3.05
N ARG A 124 -10.30 -4.75 -4.26
CA ARG A 124 -10.49 -5.64 -5.42
C ARG A 124 -9.83 -7.00 -5.25
N ILE A 125 -8.62 -7.06 -4.69
CA ILE A 125 -7.93 -8.34 -4.45
C ILE A 125 -8.67 -9.18 -3.40
N LEU A 126 -9.20 -8.54 -2.35
CA LEU A 126 -9.96 -9.25 -1.33
C LEU A 126 -11.31 -9.77 -1.87
N ASP A 127 -11.97 -9.01 -2.75
CA ASP A 127 -13.28 -9.36 -3.32
C ASP A 127 -13.18 -10.34 -4.52
N SER A 128 -12.08 -10.31 -5.29
CA SER A 128 -11.91 -11.11 -6.50
C SER A 128 -11.71 -12.60 -6.23
N GLN A 129 -12.42 -13.46 -6.98
CA GLN A 129 -12.23 -14.92 -6.95
C GLN A 129 -10.95 -15.37 -7.68
N ASN A 130 -10.44 -14.53 -8.60
CA ASN A 130 -9.23 -14.83 -9.39
C ASN A 130 -7.94 -14.43 -8.64
N SER A 131 -8.06 -13.78 -7.48
CA SER A 131 -6.91 -13.40 -6.68
C SER A 131 -6.38 -14.60 -5.91
N THR A 132 -5.06 -14.79 -5.99
CA THR A 132 -4.42 -15.94 -5.35
C THR A 132 -4.47 -15.82 -3.83
N PHE A 133 -4.36 -16.96 -3.14
CA PHE A 133 -4.19 -17.00 -1.69
C PHE A 133 -3.09 -16.03 -1.22
N GLN A 134 -1.94 -16.02 -1.91
CA GLN A 134 -0.80 -15.19 -1.52
C GLN A 134 -1.10 -13.69 -1.65
N GLN A 135 -1.80 -13.26 -2.71
CA GLN A 135 -2.22 -11.86 -2.86
C GLN A 135 -3.18 -11.45 -1.73
N LYS A 136 -4.21 -12.26 -1.45
CA LYS A 136 -5.16 -11.99 -0.36
C LYS A 136 -4.46 -11.92 1.00
N ALA A 137 -3.61 -12.89 1.30
CA ALA A 137 -2.87 -12.95 2.57
C ALA A 137 -1.95 -11.72 2.75
N MET A 138 -1.26 -11.28 1.68
CA MET A 138 -0.40 -10.10 1.71
C MET A 138 -1.21 -8.80 1.90
N VAL A 139 -2.36 -8.66 1.25
CA VAL A 139 -3.24 -7.49 1.44
C VAL A 139 -3.81 -7.44 2.86
N LEU A 140 -4.23 -8.57 3.43
CA LEU A 140 -4.70 -8.61 4.83
C LEU A 140 -3.59 -8.25 5.81
N GLN A 141 -2.37 -8.75 5.58
CA GLN A 141 -1.20 -8.37 6.39
C GLN A 141 -0.88 -6.88 6.27
N LEU A 142 -1.01 -6.29 5.08
CA LEU A 142 -0.88 -4.85 4.88
C LEU A 142 -1.93 -4.08 5.68
N LEU A 143 -3.20 -4.47 5.59
CA LEU A 143 -4.29 -3.83 6.32
C LEU A 143 -4.08 -3.92 7.83
N HIS A 144 -3.65 -5.08 8.33
CA HIS A 144 -3.26 -5.23 9.74
C HIS A 144 -2.18 -4.22 10.13
N LYS A 145 -1.11 -4.09 9.33
CA LYS A 145 -0.03 -3.13 9.61
C LYS A 145 -0.49 -1.67 9.57
N ILE A 146 -1.41 -1.32 8.66
CA ILE A 146 -2.02 0.03 8.62
C ILE A 146 -2.84 0.28 9.89
N CYS A 147 -3.58 -0.74 10.36
CA CYS A 147 -4.41 -0.65 11.56
C CYS A 147 -3.60 -0.64 12.86
N GLN A 148 -2.31 -0.96 12.84
CA GLN A 148 -1.44 -0.83 14.00
C GLN A 148 -1.07 0.62 14.33
N ASP A 149 -1.31 1.59 13.43
CA ASP A 149 -1.17 3.02 13.74
C ASP A 149 -2.54 3.66 14.01
N PRO A 150 -2.86 3.95 15.29
CA PRO A 150 -4.12 4.60 15.69
C PRO A 150 -4.43 5.87 14.90
N GLN A 151 -3.42 6.70 14.63
CA GLN A 151 -3.64 7.97 13.95
C GLN A 151 -4.00 7.75 12.47
N THR A 152 -3.38 6.77 11.80
CA THR A 152 -3.70 6.46 10.40
C THR A 152 -5.14 5.96 10.25
N ILE A 153 -5.67 5.17 11.19
CA ILE A 153 -7.07 4.73 11.12
C ILE A 153 -8.02 5.93 11.14
N VAL A 154 -7.82 6.85 12.08
CA VAL A 154 -8.66 8.05 12.19
C VAL A 154 -8.48 8.97 11.00
N ASP A 155 -7.25 9.13 10.50
CA ASP A 155 -7.00 9.90 9.28
C ASP A 155 -7.74 9.31 8.08
N ILE A 156 -7.84 7.99 7.95
CA ILE A 156 -8.64 7.36 6.87
C ILE A 156 -10.11 7.74 7.04
N TYR A 157 -10.68 7.54 8.22
CA TYR A 157 -12.09 7.87 8.47
C TYR A 157 -12.39 9.35 8.17
N VAL A 158 -11.61 10.27 8.74
CA VAL A 158 -11.83 11.72 8.59
C VAL A 158 -11.60 12.19 7.16
N ASN A 159 -10.60 11.67 6.45
CA ASN A 159 -10.26 12.16 5.10
C ASN A 159 -11.14 11.58 3.99
N TYR A 160 -11.83 10.46 4.22
CA TYR A 160 -12.55 9.76 3.16
C TYR A 160 -14.03 9.52 3.47
N ASP A 161 -14.36 9.12 4.70
CA ASP A 161 -15.74 8.79 5.06
C ASP A 161 -16.52 10.02 5.54
N CYS A 162 -15.84 10.99 6.16
CA CYS A 162 -16.44 12.26 6.58
C CYS A 162 -16.50 13.33 5.48
N ASP A 163 -15.95 13.06 4.30
CA ASP A 163 -15.98 13.98 3.17
C ASP A 163 -16.93 13.44 2.08
N LEU A 164 -18.02 14.16 1.84
CA LEU A 164 -19.05 13.80 0.86
C LEU A 164 -18.52 13.72 -0.58
N ALA A 165 -17.37 14.33 -0.89
CA ALA A 165 -16.73 14.25 -2.20
C ALA A 165 -15.86 13.00 -2.38
N HIS A 166 -15.58 12.25 -1.32
CA HIS A 166 -14.70 11.09 -1.33
C HIS A 166 -15.48 9.78 -1.16
N THR A 167 -14.82 8.67 -1.50
CA THR A 167 -15.38 7.34 -1.27
C THR A 167 -15.25 6.95 0.18
N ASP A 168 -16.28 6.35 0.76
CA ASP A 168 -16.21 5.66 2.06
C ASP A 168 -15.17 4.53 2.00
N ILE A 169 -13.97 4.74 2.53
CA ILE A 169 -12.87 3.76 2.53
C ILE A 169 -12.91 2.95 3.81
N PHE A 170 -13.06 3.60 4.96
CA PHE A 170 -12.99 2.91 6.25
C PHE A 170 -14.17 1.95 6.39
N GLY A 171 -15.40 2.37 6.06
CA GLY A 171 -16.58 1.51 6.01
C GLY A 171 -16.42 0.34 5.04
N LYS A 172 -15.87 0.56 3.84
CA LYS A 172 -15.57 -0.53 2.89
C LYS A 172 -14.54 -1.52 3.42
N VAL A 173 -13.47 -1.06 4.08
CA VAL A 173 -12.47 -1.94 4.68
C VAL A 173 -13.10 -2.78 5.79
N VAL A 174 -13.89 -2.17 6.68
CA VAL A 174 -14.62 -2.89 7.73
C VAL A 174 -15.53 -3.95 7.13
N GLN A 175 -16.33 -3.59 6.11
CA GLN A 175 -17.24 -4.53 5.44
C GLN A 175 -16.47 -5.71 4.82
N GLN A 176 -15.36 -5.44 4.15
CA GLN A 176 -14.53 -6.49 3.54
C GLN A 176 -13.89 -7.39 4.60
N LEU A 177 -13.37 -6.85 5.70
CA LEU A 177 -12.83 -7.66 6.79
C LEU A 177 -13.91 -8.53 7.45
N CYS A 178 -15.13 -8.02 7.63
CA CYS A 178 -16.27 -8.80 8.12
C CYS A 178 -16.60 -9.98 7.19
N ARG A 179 -16.63 -9.75 5.87
CA ARG A 179 -16.86 -10.83 4.89
C ARG A 179 -15.75 -11.88 4.94
N VAL A 180 -14.50 -11.44 5.03
CA VAL A 180 -13.34 -12.33 5.17
C VAL A 180 -13.47 -13.19 6.43
N CYS A 181 -13.82 -12.61 7.58
CA CYS A 181 -13.94 -13.36 8.84
C CYS A 181 -15.15 -14.32 8.84
N GLY A 182 -16.28 -13.87 8.30
CA GLY A 182 -17.54 -14.62 8.24
C GLY A 182 -17.48 -15.85 7.35
N GLY A 183 -16.50 -15.91 6.43
CA GLY A 183 -16.43 -16.94 5.41
C GLY A 183 -17.49 -16.69 4.34
N THR A 184 -17.11 -16.84 3.08
CA THR A 184 -18.08 -16.79 1.98
C THR A 184 -18.71 -18.18 1.89
N GLY A 185 -19.83 -18.41 2.58
CA GLY A 185 -20.43 -19.75 2.76
C GLY A 185 -20.23 -20.70 1.56
N GLY A 186 -19.25 -21.61 1.68
CA GLY A 186 -18.93 -22.76 0.81
C GLY A 186 -18.68 -22.54 -0.69
N GLN A 187 -19.22 -21.51 -1.33
CA GLN A 187 -19.39 -21.47 -2.79
C GLN A 187 -18.42 -20.55 -3.53
N GLN A 188 -17.85 -19.52 -2.87
CA GLN A 188 -17.05 -18.51 -3.59
C GLN A 188 -15.55 -18.85 -3.71
N HIS A 189 -15.01 -19.75 -2.86
CA HIS A 189 -13.57 -20.05 -2.84
C HIS A 189 -13.17 -21.32 -3.62
N ALA A 190 -14.13 -22.21 -3.92
CA ALA A 190 -13.89 -23.40 -4.75
C ALA A 190 -13.44 -23.04 -6.19
N ALA A 191 -13.86 -21.89 -6.70
CA ALA A 191 -13.49 -21.41 -8.05
C ALA A 191 -12.05 -20.85 -8.14
N GLY A 192 -11.45 -20.45 -7.02
CA GLY A 192 -10.13 -19.80 -6.99
C GLY A 192 -8.96 -20.71 -6.62
N GLY A 193 -9.18 -22.01 -6.42
CA GLY A 193 -8.14 -22.96 -6.02
C GLY A 193 -7.59 -22.74 -4.59
N ILE A 194 -8.31 -22.02 -3.74
CA ILE A 194 -7.94 -21.80 -2.33
C ILE A 194 -8.38 -23.02 -1.53
N THR A 195 -7.44 -23.66 -0.83
CA THR A 195 -7.73 -24.83 0.02
C THR A 195 -8.44 -24.42 1.33
N PRO A 196 -9.15 -25.34 2.01
CA PRO A 196 -9.75 -25.05 3.31
C PRO A 196 -8.73 -24.54 4.36
N ASP A 197 -7.51 -25.07 4.35
CA ASP A 197 -6.43 -24.60 5.24
C ASP A 197 -5.99 -23.17 4.90
N GLN A 198 -5.88 -22.85 3.61
CA GLN A 198 -5.57 -21.50 3.15
C GLN A 198 -6.70 -20.51 3.47
N GLU A 199 -7.95 -20.95 3.36
CA GLU A 199 -9.12 -20.17 3.78
C GLU A 199 -9.05 -19.86 5.28
N LEU A 200 -8.72 -20.85 6.11
CA LEU A 200 -8.53 -20.63 7.55
C LEU A 200 -7.45 -19.57 7.82
N VAL A 201 -6.31 -19.62 7.11
CA VAL A 201 -5.26 -18.60 7.23
C VAL A 201 -5.75 -17.21 6.82
N ILE A 202 -6.52 -17.11 5.73
CA ILE A 202 -7.12 -15.85 5.27
C ILE A 202 -8.06 -15.30 6.36
N ARG A 203 -8.91 -16.14 6.94
CA ARG A 203 -9.85 -15.76 8.01
C ARG A 203 -9.11 -15.25 9.25
N THR A 204 -8.07 -15.97 9.67
CA THR A 204 -7.22 -15.56 10.82
C THR A 204 -6.59 -14.19 10.57
N LYS A 205 -6.01 -13.96 9.38
CA LYS A 205 -5.42 -12.65 9.04
C LYS A 205 -6.46 -11.52 8.97
N GLY A 206 -7.67 -11.82 8.49
CA GLY A 206 -8.79 -10.88 8.52
C GLY A 206 -9.18 -10.49 9.94
N ALA A 207 -9.25 -11.48 10.83
CA ALA A 207 -9.57 -11.26 12.25
C ALA A 207 -8.47 -10.46 12.96
N GLU A 208 -7.19 -10.76 12.69
CA GLU A 208 -6.04 -9.99 13.20
C GLU A 208 -6.08 -8.53 12.74
N ALA A 209 -6.43 -8.26 11.48
CA ALA A 209 -6.55 -6.90 10.96
C ALA A 209 -7.72 -6.14 11.63
N MET A 210 -8.86 -6.81 11.82
CA MET A 210 -10.01 -6.21 12.50
C MET A 210 -9.74 -5.95 13.99
N ALA A 211 -9.08 -6.90 14.68
CA ALA A 211 -8.67 -6.72 16.06
C ALA A 211 -7.71 -5.53 16.22
N ALA A 212 -6.70 -5.42 15.34
CA ALA A 212 -5.79 -4.28 15.32
C ALA A 212 -6.53 -2.95 15.10
N MET A 213 -7.54 -2.93 14.21
CA MET A 213 -8.35 -1.73 13.98
C MET A 213 -9.10 -1.29 15.24
N VAL A 214 -9.79 -2.22 15.91
CA VAL A 214 -10.53 -1.92 17.15
C VAL A 214 -9.59 -1.47 18.26
N GLN A 215 -8.47 -2.17 18.44
CA GLN A 215 -7.44 -1.81 19.42
C GLN A 215 -6.85 -0.43 19.14
N GLY A 216 -6.58 -0.11 17.87
CA GLY A 216 -6.06 1.19 17.46
C GLY A 216 -7.06 2.33 17.75
N LEU A 217 -8.36 2.12 17.47
CA LEU A 217 -9.40 3.10 17.80
C LEU A 217 -9.58 3.30 19.31
N GLU A 218 -9.52 2.22 20.08
CA GLU A 218 -9.55 2.29 21.55
C GLU A 218 -8.36 3.09 22.09
N GLU A 219 -7.15 2.79 21.59
CA GLU A 219 -5.93 3.50 21.96
C GLU A 219 -6.01 4.99 21.61
N TRP A 220 -6.45 5.32 20.40
CA TRP A 220 -6.64 6.71 19.99
C TRP A 220 -7.63 7.45 20.91
N THR A 221 -8.75 6.81 21.23
CA THR A 221 -9.79 7.38 22.12
C THR A 221 -9.22 7.67 23.51
N LYS A 222 -8.42 6.76 24.07
CA LYS A 222 -7.72 6.97 25.35
C LYS A 222 -6.76 8.15 25.28
N ARG A 223 -5.98 8.28 24.20
CA ARG A 223 -5.02 9.39 24.00
C ARG A 223 -5.72 10.76 23.97
N VAL A 224 -6.87 10.86 23.33
CA VAL A 224 -7.63 12.12 23.21
C VAL A 224 -8.41 12.45 24.48
N SER A 225 -8.87 11.44 25.21
CA SER A 225 -9.63 11.61 26.46
C SER A 225 -8.74 11.87 27.68
N ALA A 226 -7.41 11.71 27.55
CA ALA A 226 -6.48 11.94 28.65
C ALA A 226 -6.48 13.43 29.07
N PRO A 227 -6.56 13.74 30.38
CA PRO A 227 -6.50 15.11 30.86
C PRO A 227 -5.18 15.77 30.45
N LYS A 228 -5.26 16.95 29.84
CA LYS A 228 -4.06 17.74 29.52
C LYS A 228 -3.41 18.18 30.83
N ALA A 229 -2.12 17.92 31.00
CA ALA A 229 -1.37 18.38 32.16
C ALA A 229 -1.50 19.92 32.29
N PRO A 230 -1.65 20.46 33.51
CA PRO A 230 -1.67 21.89 33.73
C PRO A 230 -0.35 22.52 33.24
N ARG A 231 -0.46 23.63 32.49
CA ARG A 231 0.67 24.43 31.99
C ARG A 231 1.33 25.22 33.10
#